data_AF-A0AA43JPG5-F1
#
_entry.id   AF-A0AA43JPG5-F1
#
_cell.length_a   1.000
_cell.length_b   1.000
_cell.length_c   1.000
_cell.angle_alpha   90.00
_cell.angle_beta   90.00
_cell.angle_gamma   90.00
#
_symmetry.space_group_name_H-M   'P 1'
#
loop_
_entity.id
_entity.type
_entity.pdbx_description
1 polymer ?
#
loop_
_entity_poly.entity_id
_entity_poly.type
_entity_poly.pdbx_seq_one_letter_code
_entity_poly.pdbx_strand_id
1 'polypeptide(L)'
;MKALLKIVVFSLAVICGFAGYTTFGLPLIVPEAPPVEEKLGGDITMDQFIAVGEKIYNGKGTCTLCHNPVGGRAPMLESVASLAIERMSDPRYAGKAKTIEEYLLESMVDPSAMVVEGFG
;
A
#
# COMPACT_ATOMS: atom_id res chain seq x y z
N MET A 1 25.54 -44.39 -15.50
CA MET A 1 24.36 -44.76 -14.67
C MET A 1 24.46 -44.32 -13.21
N LYS A 2 25.54 -44.65 -12.46
CA LYS A 2 25.64 -44.30 -11.02
C LYS A 2 25.56 -42.79 -10.72
N ALA A 3 26.16 -41.95 -11.56
CA ALA A 3 26.10 -40.48 -11.39
C ALA A 3 24.69 -39.93 -11.66
N LEU A 4 24.03 -40.38 -12.73
CA LEU A 4 22.65 -40.00 -13.04
C LEU A 4 21.70 -40.37 -11.89
N LEU A 5 21.83 -41.57 -11.33
CA LEU A 5 21.00 -42.00 -10.19
C LEU A 5 21.21 -41.12 -8.96
N LYS A 6 22.46 -40.75 -8.64
CA LYS A 6 22.77 -39.84 -7.52
C LYS A 6 22.15 -38.46 -7.72
N ILE A 7 22.20 -37.93 -8.95
CA ILE A 7 21.60 -36.64 -9.29
C ILE A 7 20.09 -36.71 -9.13
N VAL A 8 19.44 -37.74 -9.67
CA VAL A 8 17.98 -37.92 -9.56
C VAL A 8 17.55 -38.01 -8.09
N VAL A 9 18.24 -38.80 -7.27
CA VAL A 9 17.93 -38.95 -5.85
C VAL A 9 18.11 -37.62 -5.11
N PHE A 10 19.19 -36.89 -5.36
CA PHE A 10 19.43 -35.60 -4.74
C PHE A 10 18.37 -34.57 -5.13
N SER A 11 18.02 -34.47 -6.42
CA SER A 11 16.98 -33.56 -6.91
C SER A 11 15.62 -33.88 -6.28
N LEU A 12 15.24 -35.16 -6.21
CA LEU A 12 14.00 -35.56 -5.56
C LEU A 12 14.02 -35.24 -4.05
N ALA A 13 15.15 -35.44 -3.38
CA ALA A 13 15.27 -35.09 -1.96
C ALA A 13 15.10 -33.58 -1.71
N VAL A 14 15.67 -32.72 -2.56
CA VAL A 14 15.51 -31.27 -2.46
C VAL A 14 14.06 -30.85 -2.73
N ILE A 15 13.44 -31.39 -3.79
CA ILE A 15 12.04 -31.10 -4.14
C ILE A 15 11.11 -31.53 -3.00
N CYS A 16 11.25 -32.76 -2.50
CA CYS A 16 10.45 -33.26 -1.39
C CYS A 16 10.69 -32.49 -0.10
N GLY A 17 11.94 -32.09 0.18
CA GLY A 17 12.26 -31.26 1.34
C GLY A 17 11.60 -29.88 1.27
N PHE A 18 11.67 -29.22 0.12
CA PHE A 18 11.02 -27.93 -0.11
C PHE A 18 9.49 -28.04 -0.07
N ALA A 19 8.91 -29.03 -0.74
CA ALA A 19 7.47 -29.28 -0.74
C ALA A 19 6.97 -29.61 0.68
N GLY A 20 7.70 -30.44 1.42
CA GLY A 20 7.38 -30.77 2.80
C GLY A 20 7.43 -29.56 3.72
N TYR A 21 8.48 -28.74 3.61
CA TYR A 21 8.60 -27.52 4.41
C TYR A 21 7.49 -26.51 4.10
N THR A 22 7.17 -26.30 2.82
CA THR A 22 6.11 -25.37 2.42
C THR A 22 4.71 -25.86 2.76
N THR A 23 4.48 -27.18 2.76
CA THR A 23 3.16 -27.77 3.08
C THR A 23 2.94 -27.91 4.58
N PHE A 24 3.97 -28.30 5.35
CA PHE A 24 3.83 -28.65 6.77
C PHE A 24 4.58 -27.72 7.73
N GLY A 25 5.59 -27.00 7.25
CA GLY A 25 6.42 -26.10 8.07
C GLY A 25 5.96 -24.64 8.05
N LEU A 26 5.28 -24.22 6.99
CA LEU A 26 4.66 -22.89 6.95
C LEU A 26 3.29 -22.94 7.64
N PRO A 27 3.05 -22.12 8.67
CA PRO A 27 1.71 -21.98 9.21
C PRO A 27 0.78 -21.49 8.10
N LEU A 28 -0.41 -22.08 8.01
CA LEU A 28 -1.43 -21.59 7.09
C LEU A 28 -1.68 -20.11 7.39
N ILE A 29 -1.56 -19.28 6.37
CA ILE A 29 -1.95 -17.88 6.44
C ILE A 29 -3.48 -17.90 6.57
N VAL A 30 -3.96 -17.89 7.81
CA VAL A 30 -5.37 -17.67 8.09
C VAL A 30 -5.63 -16.22 7.68
N PRO A 31 -6.48 -15.97 6.67
CA PRO A 31 -6.86 -14.60 6.35
C PRO A 31 -7.33 -13.95 7.64
N GLU A 32 -6.75 -12.79 7.98
CA GLU A 32 -7.24 -12.04 9.12
C GLU A 32 -8.74 -11.85 8.94
N ALA A 33 -9.50 -12.11 10.00
CA ALA A 33 -10.96 -12.04 9.93
C ALA A 33 -11.34 -10.67 9.33
N PRO A 34 -12.38 -10.61 8.46
CA PRO A 34 -12.80 -9.37 7.85
C PRO A 34 -12.88 -8.31 8.94
N PRO A 35 -12.10 -7.24 8.83
CA PRO A 35 -11.95 -6.31 9.92
C PRO A 35 -13.31 -5.68 10.19
N VAL A 36 -13.72 -5.67 11.46
CA VAL A 36 -15.03 -5.17 11.88
C VAL A 36 -15.22 -3.77 11.31
N GLU A 37 -16.31 -3.59 10.56
CA GLU A 37 -16.66 -2.28 10.03
C GLU A 37 -16.87 -1.31 11.19
N GLU A 38 -15.98 -0.32 11.28
CA GLU A 38 -16.11 0.75 12.26
C GLU A 38 -17.28 1.63 11.80
N LYS A 39 -18.42 1.53 12.48
CA LYS A 39 -19.61 2.32 12.17
C LYS A 39 -19.34 3.77 12.55
N LEU A 40 -18.92 4.57 11.58
CA LEU A 40 -18.82 6.02 11.75
C LEU A 40 -20.24 6.59 11.65
N GLY A 41 -20.71 7.18 12.75
CA GLY A 41 -21.98 7.90 12.80
C GLY A 41 -21.93 9.22 12.02
N GLY A 42 -23.09 9.84 11.78
CA GLY A 42 -23.18 11.13 11.09
C GLY A 42 -22.64 12.33 11.89
N ASP A 43 -22.34 12.13 13.17
CA ASP A 43 -21.89 13.12 14.16
C ASP A 43 -20.43 12.91 14.60
N ILE A 44 -19.58 12.46 13.67
CA ILE A 44 -18.16 12.25 13.93
C ILE A 44 -17.41 13.56 14.20
N THR A 45 -16.60 13.58 15.26
CA THR A 45 -15.75 14.73 15.61
C THR A 45 -14.46 14.76 14.80
N MET A 46 -13.77 15.90 14.74
CA MET A 46 -12.47 15.99 14.05
C MET A 46 -11.42 15.07 14.67
N ASP A 47 -11.40 14.91 15.99
CA ASP A 47 -10.48 13.98 16.67
C ASP A 47 -10.72 12.52 16.23
N GLN A 48 -12.00 12.15 16.06
CA GLN A 48 -12.36 10.83 15.55
C GLN A 48 -11.96 10.66 14.08
N PHE A 49 -12.12 11.68 13.24
CA PHE A 49 -11.61 11.67 11.87
C PHE A 49 -10.10 11.45 11.81
N ILE A 50 -9.35 12.16 12.65
CA ILE A 50 -7.89 12.02 12.73
C ILE A 50 -7.51 10.60 13.16
N ALA A 51 -8.14 10.08 14.22
CA ALA A 51 -7.87 8.73 14.72
C ALA A 51 -8.16 7.65 13.66
N VAL A 52 -9.25 7.79 12.91
CA VAL A 52 -9.60 6.86 11.82
C VAL A 52 -8.63 7.00 10.66
N GLY A 53 -8.29 8.23 10.27
CA GLY A 53 -7.30 8.52 9.23
C GLY A 53 -5.93 7.91 9.56
N GLU A 54 -5.48 8.00 10.81
CA GLU A 54 -4.23 7.42 11.28
C GLU A 54 -4.22 5.88 11.19
N LYS A 55 -5.32 5.23 11.58
CA LYS A 55 -5.48 3.77 11.43
C LYS A 55 -5.43 3.35 9.96
N ILE A 56 -6.01 4.13 9.06
CA ILE A 56 -5.95 3.86 7.62
C ILE A 56 -4.53 4.05 7.11
N TYR A 57 -3.90 5.18 7.45
CA TYR A 57 -2.56 5.55 7.00
C TYR A 57 -1.49 4.53 7.38
N ASN A 58 -1.49 4.09 8.65
CA ASN A 58 -0.51 3.15 9.18
C ASN A 58 -0.90 1.66 9.02
N GLY A 59 -2.17 1.39 8.71
CA GLY A 59 -2.73 0.04 8.66
C GLY A 59 -3.20 -0.32 7.27
N LYS A 60 -4.52 -0.47 7.11
CA LYS A 60 -5.14 -1.05 5.91
C LYS A 60 -4.89 -0.29 4.61
N GLY A 61 -4.70 1.03 4.68
CA GLY A 61 -4.37 1.85 3.51
C GLY A 61 -2.95 1.62 3.02
N THR A 62 -2.07 1.08 3.89
CA THR A 62 -0.67 0.76 3.57
C THR A 62 0.12 1.94 3.01
N CYS A 63 -0.31 3.18 3.28
CA CYS A 63 0.22 4.40 2.69
C CYS A 63 1.73 4.53 2.96
N THR A 64 2.15 4.14 4.16
CA THR A 64 3.55 4.19 4.61
C THR A 64 4.47 3.21 3.90
N LEU A 65 3.97 2.22 3.16
CA LEU A 65 4.84 1.35 2.35
C LEU A 65 5.52 2.12 1.21
N CYS A 66 4.84 3.14 0.69
CA CYS A 66 5.33 3.96 -0.42
C CYS A 66 5.73 5.37 0.05
N HIS A 67 4.93 5.97 0.91
CA HIS A 67 5.14 7.32 1.44
C HIS A 67 5.98 7.29 2.71
N ASN A 68 7.28 7.09 2.54
CA ASN A 68 8.25 7.04 3.64
C ASN A 68 9.62 7.56 3.16
N PRO A 69 10.51 7.95 4.09
CA PRO A 69 11.83 8.47 3.72
C PRO A 69 12.79 7.42 3.13
N VAL A 70 12.44 6.13 3.19
CA VAL A 70 13.29 5.02 2.76
C VAL A 70 12.99 4.65 1.30
N GLY A 71 13.89 5.05 0.41
CA GLY A 71 13.86 4.64 -0.99
C GLY A 71 13.00 5.52 -1.91
N GLY A 72 12.37 6.58 -1.39
CA GLY A 72 11.81 7.68 -2.20
C GLY A 72 10.84 7.23 -3.30
N ARG A 73 10.05 6.19 -3.04
CA ARG A 73 9.15 5.59 -4.04
C ARG A 73 7.94 6.46 -4.36
N ALA A 74 7.52 7.31 -3.43
CA ALA A 74 6.41 8.23 -3.57
C ALA A 74 6.70 9.56 -2.84
N PRO A 75 6.01 10.67 -3.19
CA PRO A 75 6.21 11.96 -2.51
C PRO A 75 5.84 11.90 -1.04
N MET A 76 6.56 12.58 -0.16
CA MET A 76 6.19 12.65 1.27
C MET A 76 4.82 13.33 1.47
N LEU A 77 4.02 12.84 2.42
CA LEU A 77 2.62 13.26 2.63
C LEU A 77 2.46 14.39 3.66
N GLU A 78 3.49 14.70 4.45
CA GLU A 78 3.47 15.73 5.50
C GLU A 78 3.23 17.14 4.92
N SER A 79 3.62 17.37 3.67
CA SER A 79 3.46 18.63 2.94
C SER A 79 2.38 18.57 1.87
N VAL A 80 1.62 17.48 1.77
CA VAL A 80 0.66 17.29 0.66
C VAL A 80 -0.41 18.38 0.63
N ALA A 81 -0.90 18.80 1.80
CA ALA A 81 -1.94 19.82 1.91
C ALA A 81 -1.42 21.21 1.53
N SER A 82 -0.20 21.57 1.96
CA SER A 82 0.40 22.87 1.63
C SER A 82 0.79 22.99 0.16
N LEU A 83 1.17 21.88 -0.47
CA LEU A 83 1.53 21.83 -1.90
C LEU A 83 0.33 21.66 -2.83
N ALA A 84 -0.86 21.34 -2.32
CA ALA A 84 -2.04 21.04 -3.15
C ALA A 84 -2.42 22.22 -4.08
N ILE A 85 -2.35 23.46 -3.59
CA ILE A 85 -2.70 24.65 -4.37
C ILE A 85 -1.74 24.85 -5.55
N GLU A 86 -0.44 24.66 -5.30
CA GLU A 86 0.59 24.73 -6.33
C GLU A 86 0.39 23.63 -7.37
N ARG A 87 0.13 22.39 -6.93
CA ARG A 87 -0.09 21.24 -7.81
C ARG A 87 -1.35 21.37 -8.66
N MET A 88 -2.45 21.89 -8.11
CA MET A 88 -3.66 22.20 -8.89
C MET A 88 -3.45 23.32 -9.91
N SER A 89 -2.44 24.17 -9.71
CA SER A 89 -2.09 25.24 -10.65
C SER A 89 -1.07 24.79 -11.71
N ASP A 90 -0.55 23.57 -11.60
CA ASP A 90 0.42 23.01 -12.54
C ASP A 90 -0.26 22.78 -13.91
N PRO A 91 0.33 23.21 -15.04
CA PRO A 91 -0.23 22.97 -16.36
C PRO A 91 -0.41 21.49 -16.73
N ARG A 92 0.28 20.58 -16.04
CA ARG A 92 0.16 19.12 -16.19
C ARG A 92 -1.05 18.55 -15.45
N TYR A 93 -1.67 19.33 -14.56
CA TYR A 93 -2.83 18.87 -13.82
C TYR A 93 -4.03 18.69 -14.76
N ALA A 94 -4.47 17.43 -14.89
CA ALA A 94 -5.59 17.04 -15.73
C ALA A 94 -6.89 16.83 -14.93
N GLY A 95 -6.87 17.12 -13.63
CA GLY A 95 -7.99 16.93 -12.73
C GLY A 95 -8.95 18.11 -12.64
N LYS A 96 -9.87 18.05 -11.68
CA LYS A 96 -10.97 19.02 -11.55
C LYS A 96 -11.16 19.57 -10.14
N ALA A 97 -10.29 19.20 -9.19
CA ALA A 97 -10.35 19.69 -7.83
C ALA A 97 -10.17 21.21 -7.78
N LYS A 98 -10.88 21.84 -6.85
CA LYS A 98 -10.85 23.27 -6.57
C LYS A 98 -10.48 23.57 -5.12
N THR A 99 -10.57 22.58 -4.25
CA THR A 99 -10.15 22.67 -2.85
C THR A 99 -9.05 21.66 -2.54
N ILE A 100 -8.37 21.86 -1.41
CA ILE A 100 -7.32 20.94 -0.94
C ILE A 100 -7.93 19.56 -0.70
N GLU A 101 -9.09 19.49 -0.05
CA GLU A 101 -9.80 18.24 0.23
C GLU A 101 -10.18 17.50 -1.04
N GLU A 102 -10.70 18.22 -2.04
CA GLU A 102 -11.02 17.65 -3.36
C GLU A 102 -9.76 17.11 -4.04
N TYR A 103 -8.64 17.83 -3.97
CA TYR A 103 -7.37 17.39 -4.57
C TYR A 103 -6.82 16.13 -3.91
N LEU A 104 -6.87 16.05 -2.57
CA LEU A 104 -6.41 14.87 -1.83
C LEU A 104 -7.30 13.66 -2.12
N LEU A 105 -8.62 13.85 -2.18
CA LEU A 105 -9.54 12.80 -2.56
C LEU A 105 -9.30 12.34 -4.00
N GLU A 106 -9.18 13.28 -4.94
CA GLU A 106 -8.90 12.99 -6.35
C GLU A 106 -7.57 12.24 -6.52
N SER A 107 -6.52 12.63 -5.80
CA SER A 107 -5.24 11.94 -5.80
C SER A 107 -5.33 10.47 -5.35
N MET A 108 -6.36 10.09 -4.58
CA MET A 108 -6.60 8.70 -4.17
C MET A 108 -7.48 7.93 -5.16
N VAL A 109 -8.47 8.58 -5.77
CA VAL A 109 -9.46 7.90 -6.65
C VAL A 109 -9.12 7.96 -8.14
N ASP A 110 -8.33 8.96 -8.54
CA ASP A 110 -7.83 9.18 -9.90
C ASP A 110 -6.38 9.73 -9.84
N PRO A 111 -5.41 8.91 -9.39
CA PRO A 111 -4.03 9.37 -9.18
C PRO A 111 -3.33 9.84 -10.47
N SER A 112 -3.84 9.46 -11.64
CA SER A 112 -3.28 9.90 -12.93
C SER A 112 -3.70 11.31 -13.32
N ALA A 113 -4.67 11.92 -12.62
CA ALA A 113 -5.03 13.33 -12.81
C ALA A 113 -3.85 14.28 -12.49
N MET A 114 -2.99 13.91 -11.54
CA MET A 114 -1.71 14.58 -11.29
C MET A 114 -0.65 13.58 -10.84
N VAL A 115 0.38 13.37 -11.67
CA VAL A 115 1.58 12.67 -11.24
C VAL A 115 2.63 13.69 -10.82
N VAL A 116 3.02 13.65 -9.54
CA VAL A 116 4.03 14.57 -8.99
C VAL A 116 5.37 14.37 -9.68
N GLU A 117 6.03 15.45 -10.04
CA GLU A 117 7.33 15.41 -10.71
C GLU A 117 8.37 14.59 -9.94
N GLY A 118 9.11 13.76 -10.66
CA GLY A 118 10.10 12.83 -10.08
C GLY A 118 9.51 11.49 -9.64
N PHE A 119 8.20 11.29 -9.75
CA PHE A 119 7.50 10.05 -9.45
C PHE A 119 6.69 9.58 -10.68
N GLY A 120 6.44 8.28 -10.79
CA GLY A 120 5.72 7.67 -11.94
C GLY A 120 6.45 6.48 -12.54
#